data_AF-A0A7S3ER85-F1
#
_entry.id   AF-A0A7S3ER85-F1
#
_cell.length_a   1.000
_cell.length_b   1.000
_cell.length_c   1.000
_cell.angle_alpha   90.00
_cell.angle_beta   90.00
_cell.angle_gamma   90.00
#
_symmetry.space_group_name_H-M   'P 1'
#
loop_
_entity.id
_entity.type
_entity.pdbx_description
1 polymer ?
#
loop_
_entity_poly.entity_id
_entity_poly.type
_entity_poly.pdbx_seq_one_letter_code
_entity_poly.pdbx_strand_id
1 'polypeptide(L)'
;FMIELISGTPVQKTFFSGTHRSRDPSETWDRITPLFAKFGITRVSDVTGLDCIGIPVCNAIRPNARSLSASQGKGVELANARVSAAMEAIELYHAERPPQE
;
A
#
# COMPACT_ATOMS: atom_id res chain seq x y z
N PHE A 1 -27.13 8.63 -6.17
CA PHE A 1 -27.07 7.21 -6.56
C PHE A 1 -25.84 6.59 -5.88
N MET A 2 -25.83 6.44 -4.55
CA MET A 2 -26.36 5.29 -3.81
C MET A 2 -25.98 3.92 -4.43
N ILE A 3 -24.94 3.31 -3.83
CA ILE A 3 -24.73 1.87 -3.61
C ILE A 3 -24.80 0.99 -4.87
N GLU A 4 -23.69 0.93 -5.61
CA GLU A 4 -23.30 -0.24 -6.42
C GLU A 4 -21.96 -0.80 -5.94
N LEU A 5 -21.81 -1.02 -4.64
CA LEU A 5 -20.75 -1.89 -4.13
C LEU A 5 -21.41 -3.02 -3.33
N ILE A 6 -21.51 -4.18 -3.97
CA ILE A 6 -21.33 -5.57 -3.48
C ILE A 6 -22.08 -6.48 -4.48
N SER A 7 -21.65 -6.49 -5.74
CA SER A 7 -21.92 -7.58 -6.69
C SER A 7 -20.64 -8.35 -7.01
N GLY A 8 -19.66 -8.29 -6.11
CA GLY A 8 -18.42 -9.05 -6.23
C GLY A 8 -18.63 -10.48 -5.76
N THR A 9 -18.29 -11.46 -6.59
CA THR A 9 -18.12 -12.85 -6.16
C THR A 9 -17.26 -12.87 -4.88
N PRO A 10 -17.67 -13.58 -3.81
CA PRO A 10 -16.88 -13.66 -2.59
C PRO A 10 -15.45 -14.08 -2.91
N VAL A 11 -14.49 -13.21 -2.58
CA VAL A 11 -13.08 -13.53 -2.77
C VAL A 11 -12.57 -14.18 -1.49
N GLN A 12 -12.12 -15.42 -1.60
CA GLN A 12 -11.54 -16.14 -0.48
C GLN A 12 -10.25 -15.45 0.00
N LYS A 13 -10.11 -15.31 1.31
CA LYS A 13 -8.85 -14.92 1.94
C LYS A 13 -7.91 -16.12 1.95
N THR A 14 -6.72 -15.93 1.41
CA THR A 14 -5.71 -16.99 1.27
C THR A 14 -4.44 -16.67 2.05
N PHE A 15 -4.23 -15.41 2.43
CA PHE A 15 -3.06 -14.97 3.19
C PHE A 15 -3.47 -14.43 4.57
N PHE A 16 -2.87 -14.99 5.62
CA PHE A 16 -3.22 -14.73 7.02
C PHE A 16 -2.03 -14.34 7.90
N SER A 17 -0.79 -14.34 7.38
CA SER A 17 0.40 -14.00 8.16
C SER A 17 0.47 -12.50 8.42
N GLY A 18 0.14 -12.07 9.64
CA GLY A 18 0.16 -10.66 10.05
C GLY A 18 -0.92 -9.76 9.42
N THR A 19 -1.67 -10.22 8.42
CA THR A 19 -2.78 -9.52 7.78
C THR A 19 -3.74 -10.52 7.13
N HIS A 20 -4.97 -10.10 6.84
CA HIS A 20 -5.99 -10.92 6.19
C HIS A 20 -6.23 -10.43 4.76
N ARG A 21 -5.66 -11.12 3.77
CA ARG A 21 -5.71 -10.73 2.35
C ARG A 21 -6.15 -11.89 1.47
N SER A 22 -6.68 -11.57 0.30
CA SER A 22 -7.07 -12.55 -0.74
C SER A 22 -5.91 -13.03 -1.59
N ARG A 23 -4.71 -12.49 -1.38
CA ARG A 23 -3.50 -12.73 -2.15
C ARG A 23 -2.27 -12.57 -1.28
N ASP A 24 -1.18 -13.19 -1.70
CA ASP A 24 0.14 -12.96 -1.13
C ASP A 24 0.57 -11.48 -1.32
N PRO A 25 1.32 -10.89 -0.36
CA PRO A 25 1.90 -9.56 -0.55
C PRO A 25 2.76 -9.45 -1.81
N SER A 26 3.52 -10.48 -2.20
CA SER A 26 4.32 -10.46 -3.44
C SER A 26 3.45 -10.28 -4.69
N GLU A 27 2.35 -11.03 -4.80
CA GLU A 27 1.39 -10.85 -5.90
C GLU A 27 0.79 -9.44 -5.91
N THR A 28 0.53 -8.87 -4.74
CA THR A 28 0.02 -7.51 -4.63
C THR A 28 1.08 -6.52 -5.11
N TRP A 29 2.32 -6.69 -4.69
CA TRP A 29 3.47 -5.87 -5.08
C TRP A 29 3.65 -5.84 -6.60
N ASP A 30 3.64 -7.01 -7.25
CA ASP A 30 3.80 -7.12 -8.71
C ASP A 30 2.68 -6.42 -9.48
N ARG A 31 1.48 -6.38 -8.92
CA ARG A 31 0.33 -5.69 -9.54
C ARG A 31 0.39 -4.18 -9.40
N ILE A 32 0.88 -3.67 -8.28
CA ILE A 32 0.86 -2.22 -8.02
C ILE A 32 2.12 -1.53 -8.52
N THR A 33 3.25 -2.21 -8.58
CA THR A 33 4.54 -1.62 -9.01
C THR A 33 4.47 -0.97 -10.39
N PRO A 34 3.85 -1.58 -11.42
CA PRO A 34 3.67 -0.95 -12.73
C PRO A 34 2.85 0.35 -12.70
N LEU A 35 2.07 0.57 -11.64
CA LEU A 35 1.22 1.76 -11.47
C LEU A 35 1.89 2.88 -10.68
N PHE A 36 3.10 2.68 -10.14
CA PHE A 36 3.76 3.66 -9.27
C PHE A 36 3.92 5.04 -9.91
N ALA A 37 4.31 5.09 -11.17
CA ALA A 37 4.44 6.35 -11.91
C ALA A 37 3.10 7.13 -11.96
N LYS A 38 1.97 6.44 -12.16
CA LYS A 38 0.63 7.03 -12.16
C LYS A 38 0.29 7.66 -10.81
N PHE A 39 0.68 6.99 -9.72
CA PHE A 39 0.42 7.47 -8.36
C PHE A 39 1.51 8.44 -7.86
N GLY A 40 2.57 8.68 -8.65
CA GLY A 40 3.69 9.54 -8.27
C GLY A 40 4.62 8.91 -7.22
N ILE A 41 4.57 7.60 -7.02
CA ILE A 41 5.49 6.88 -6.13
C ILE A 41 6.82 6.74 -6.87
N THR A 42 7.88 7.31 -6.30
CA THR A 42 9.22 7.34 -6.91
C THR A 42 10.19 6.38 -6.23
N ARG A 43 9.90 5.97 -5.00
CA ARG A 43 10.75 5.08 -4.20
C ARG A 43 9.92 4.37 -3.14
N VAL A 44 10.28 3.12 -2.87
CA VAL A 44 9.92 2.41 -1.64
C VAL A 44 11.20 1.86 -1.03
N SER A 45 11.52 2.24 0.20
CA SER A 45 12.77 1.87 0.87
C SER A 45 12.53 1.16 2.18
N ASP A 46 13.30 0.10 2.43
CA ASP A 46 13.40 -0.56 3.73
C ASP A 46 14.18 0.34 4.69
N VAL A 47 13.60 0.60 5.86
CA VAL A 47 14.18 1.44 6.92
C VAL A 47 14.28 0.70 8.25
N THR A 48 14.08 -0.62 8.27
CA THR A 48 14.15 -1.43 9.50
C THR A 48 15.46 -1.26 10.25
N GLY A 49 16.58 -1.14 9.52
CA GLY A 49 17.91 -0.96 10.12
C GLY A 49 18.12 0.39 10.83
N LEU A 50 17.14 1.30 10.81
CA LEU A 50 17.19 2.56 11.56
C LEU A 50 16.67 2.42 12.99
N ASP A 51 16.06 1.29 13.35
CA ASP A 51 15.64 0.98 14.71
C ASP A 51 16.37 -0.23 15.31
N CYS A 52 16.07 -0.56 16.57
CA CYS A 52 16.64 -1.69 17.30
C CYS A 52 15.64 -2.84 17.55
N ILE A 53 14.38 -2.69 17.13
CA ILE A 53 13.32 -3.67 17.38
C ILE A 53 13.39 -4.78 16.32
N GLY A 54 13.82 -4.44 15.10
CA GLY A 54 13.96 -5.39 14.00
C GLY A 54 12.64 -5.77 13.33
N ILE A 55 11.57 -4.99 13.56
CA ILE A 55 10.31 -5.15 12.83
C ILE A 55 10.46 -4.58 11.41
N PRO A 56 10.01 -5.31 10.37
CA PRO A 56 9.97 -4.79 9.01
C PRO A 56 9.18 -3.48 8.87
N VAL A 57 9.85 -2.41 8.46
CA VAL A 57 9.29 -1.06 8.23
C VAL A 57 9.84 -0.53 6.91
N CYS A 58 8.95 0.04 6.09
CA CYS A 58 9.25 0.63 4.80
C CYS A 58 8.64 2.02 4.67
N ASN A 59 9.19 2.84 3.78
CA ASN A 59 8.68 4.16 3.45
C ASN A 59 8.45 4.27 1.93
N ALA A 60 7.30 4.78 1.51
CA ALA A 60 6.97 5.07 0.11
C ALA A 60 6.92 6.59 -0.15
N ILE A 61 7.65 7.06 -1.17
CA ILE A 61 7.87 8.49 -1.42
C ILE A 61 7.09 8.97 -2.64
N ARG A 62 6.23 9.97 -2.43
CA ARG A 62 5.49 10.74 -3.43
C ARG A 62 5.89 12.23 -3.35
N PRO A 63 6.99 12.67 -3.99
CA PRO A 63 7.58 14.00 -3.76
C PRO A 63 6.63 15.18 -4.04
N ASN A 64 5.67 14.99 -4.94
CA ASN A 64 4.70 16.00 -5.37
C ASN A 64 3.27 15.68 -4.89
N ALA A 65 3.13 14.92 -3.80
CA ALA A 65 1.82 14.70 -3.17
C ALA A 65 1.23 16.03 -2.66
N ARG A 66 -0.10 16.13 -2.62
CA ARG A 66 -0.79 17.33 -2.11
C ARG A 66 -0.86 17.34 -0.59
N SER A 67 -0.78 16.15 0.00
CA SER A 67 -0.86 15.91 1.44
C SER A 67 0.50 15.46 1.99
N LEU A 68 0.69 14.16 2.22
CA LEU A 68 1.94 13.60 2.73
C LEU A 68 2.82 13.11 1.58
N SER A 69 4.08 13.55 1.59
CA SER A 69 5.09 13.10 0.62
C SER A 69 5.72 11.74 0.96
N ALA A 70 5.54 11.27 2.20
CA ALA A 70 6.09 10.01 2.69
C ALA A 70 5.00 9.22 3.43
N SER A 71 4.79 7.97 3.03
CA SER A 71 3.85 7.03 3.65
C SER A 71 4.62 5.87 4.27
N GLN A 72 4.25 5.48 5.48
CA GLN A 72 4.96 4.43 6.22
C GLN A 72 4.22 3.11 6.11
N GLY A 73 4.96 2.02 6.05
CA GLY A 73 4.41 0.68 6.00
C GLY A 73 5.14 -0.24 6.93
N LYS A 74 4.41 -1.17 7.54
CA LYS A 74 4.96 -2.14 8.48
C LYS A 74 4.43 -3.53 8.21
N GLY A 75 5.16 -4.54 8.62
CA GLY A 75 4.81 -5.92 8.33
C GLY A 75 5.48 -6.92 9.25
N VAL A 76 4.92 -8.13 9.33
CA VAL A 76 5.60 -9.27 9.95
C VAL A 76 6.81 -9.68 9.09
N GLU A 77 6.69 -9.56 7.77
CA GLU A 77 7.78 -9.72 6.81
C GLU A 77 7.99 -8.45 5.98
N LEU A 78 9.15 -8.33 5.35
CA LEU A 78 9.50 -7.19 4.51
C LEU A 78 8.53 -6.99 3.34
N ALA A 79 8.02 -8.08 2.75
CA ALA A 79 7.03 -8.01 1.68
C ALA A 79 5.74 -7.32 2.15
N ASN A 80 5.26 -7.63 3.37
CA ASN A 80 4.10 -6.97 3.94
C ASN A 80 4.35 -5.48 4.17
N ALA A 81 5.53 -5.13 4.70
CA ALA A 81 5.89 -3.73 4.98
C ALA A 81 5.95 -2.89 3.70
N ARG A 82 6.57 -3.41 2.63
CA ARG A 82 6.64 -2.75 1.33
C ARG A 82 5.27 -2.49 0.73
N VAL A 83 4.41 -3.51 0.71
CA VAL A 83 3.03 -3.38 0.21
C VAL A 83 2.24 -2.40 1.06
N SER A 84 2.39 -2.45 2.39
CA SER A 84 1.72 -1.52 3.31
C SER A 84 2.07 -0.06 2.97
N ALA A 85 3.36 0.26 2.81
CA ALA A 85 3.80 1.62 2.53
C ALA A 85 3.27 2.11 1.18
N ALA A 86 3.35 1.28 0.15
CA ALA A 86 2.89 1.61 -1.19
C ALA A 86 1.37 1.76 -1.27
N MET A 87 0.62 0.88 -0.61
CA MET A 87 -0.86 0.93 -0.61
C MET A 87 -1.39 2.13 0.17
N GLU A 88 -0.75 2.53 1.28
CA GLU A 88 -1.09 3.78 1.98
C GLU A 88 -0.85 5.00 1.07
N ALA A 89 0.29 5.02 0.36
CA ALA A 89 0.58 6.09 -0.59
C ALA A 89 -0.46 6.20 -1.73
N ILE A 90 -0.97 5.06 -2.20
CA ILE A 90 -2.05 4.97 -3.20
C ILE A 90 -3.40 5.42 -2.60
N GLU A 91 -3.71 5.00 -1.38
CA GLU A 91 -4.91 5.45 -0.66
C GLU A 91 -4.93 6.98 -0.55
N LEU A 92 -3.84 7.58 -0.09
CA LEU A 92 -3.70 9.04 0.03
C LEU A 92 -3.78 9.74 -1.33
N TYR A 93 -3.28 9.14 -2.41
CA TYR A 93 -3.43 9.70 -3.77
C TYR A 93 -4.90 9.89 -4.14
N HIS A 94 -5.74 8.91 -3.79
CA HIS A 94 -7.17 8.96 -4.02
C HIS A 94 -7.87 9.92 -3.05
N ALA A 95 -7.49 9.92 -1.77
CA ALA A 95 -8.06 10.81 -0.77
C ALA A 95 -7.87 12.30 -1.12
N GLU A 96 -6.74 12.68 -1.71
CA GLU A 96 -6.47 14.06 -2.13
C GLU A 96 -7.06 14.43 -3.52
N ARG A 97 -7.78 13.48 -4.15
CA ARG A 97 -8.49 13.63 -5.43
C ARG A 97 -9.90 13.02 -5.33
N PRO A 98 -10.76 13.54 -4.43
CA PRO A 98 -12.13 13.06 -4.35
C PRO A 98 -12.86 13.30 -5.70
N PRO A 99 -13.84 12.45 -6.06
CA PRO A 99 -14.73 12.73 -7.17
C PRO A 99 -15.34 14.11 -7.02
N GLN A 100 -15.35 14.90 -8.08
CA GLN A 100 -16.15 16.12 -8.12
C GLN A 100 -17.61 15.72 -8.33
N GLU A 101 -18.53 16.33 -7.56
CA GLU A 101 -19.99 16.17 -7.72
C GLU A 101 -20.48 16.64 -9.10
#